data_AF-A0A445FQI7-F1
#
_entry.id   AF-A0A445FQI7-F1
#
_cell.length_a   1.000
_cell.length_b   1.000
_cell.length_c   1.000
_cell.angle_alpha   90.00
_cell.angle_beta   90.00
_cell.angle_gamma   90.00
#
_symmetry.space_group_name_H-M   'P 1'
#
loop_
_entity.id
_entity.type
_entity.pdbx_description
1 polymer ?
#
loop_
_entity_poly.entity_id
_entity_poly.type
_entity_poly.pdbx_seq_one_letter_code
_entity_poly.pdbx_strand_id
1 'polypeptide(L)'
;PEYVWKQTWQWMVDDIVFNHRRQGIQLTDKEKMHLCLTEIENLLQANRKSLRDFPSMPYPLGYAAKTHQNNLIYNELAYNREILAAKFDKCYQSLTDEHASIFNKIMHVVATQSGGVYFLYGYGGTGKTFVWKTLSSAIRSTGGIVLTIASSGIASILLPGGRTTHSKFAILVPATKNSTCNIHQGSDLAELLHITKLIIWDEAPMCHRYSIEALDKSLQDIMHNNNPFGGKVIVFCGDFRQILPVVPRGNRSDIVYATLNSSYIWNHCQILKLTKNMRLQSNPTDHSNLDELKQFSEWLLDIGDGKLAEPNDGYGEITIPYEFLIKDFQDPIQTIVEATYPNLLHNYSNGDFLQKRVVLASTKDVVDKINDYVLSLIPGEEKEYCSAGSVDKSDELLSPSFGVLTAEFLNSLKTSGIPNHKLIIKVDTPIILLRNLDQADGLCNRTRLIVTRLGSSVVEAEIITGLT
;
A
#
# COMPACT_ATOMS: atom_id res chain seq x y z
N PRO A 1 -4.82 -21.61 -15.43
CA PRO A 1 -4.82 -22.16 -14.05
C PRO A 1 -4.78 -23.70 -14.03
N GLU A 2 -5.73 -24.36 -14.70
CA GLU A 2 -5.81 -25.84 -14.75
C GLU A 2 -4.53 -26.51 -15.27
N TYR A 3 -3.95 -25.98 -16.36
CA TYR A 3 -2.69 -26.50 -16.90
C TYR A 3 -1.56 -26.43 -15.87
N VAL A 4 -1.39 -25.28 -15.22
CA VAL A 4 -0.37 -25.08 -14.18
C VAL A 4 -0.60 -26.07 -13.03
N TRP A 5 -1.83 -26.15 -12.51
CA TRP A 5 -2.21 -27.09 -11.46
C TRP A 5 -1.84 -28.54 -11.81
N LYS A 6 -2.20 -29.00 -13.01
CA LYS A 6 -1.90 -30.37 -13.47
C LYS A 6 -0.39 -30.67 -13.50
N GLN A 7 0.43 -29.66 -13.80
CA GLN A 7 1.89 -29.82 -13.90
C GLN A 7 2.60 -29.66 -12.55
N THR A 8 2.03 -28.91 -11.60
CA THR A 8 2.78 -28.46 -10.41
C THR A 8 2.24 -28.93 -9.07
N TRP A 9 1.02 -29.48 -8.98
CA TRP A 9 0.40 -29.83 -7.70
C TRP A 9 1.25 -30.81 -6.86
N GLN A 10 2.01 -31.69 -7.51
CA GLN A 10 2.90 -32.65 -6.85
C GLN A 10 4.03 -31.99 -6.08
N TRP A 11 4.49 -30.81 -6.51
CA TRP A 11 5.52 -30.04 -5.82
C TRP A 11 4.92 -29.19 -4.69
N MET A 12 3.64 -28.82 -4.80
CA MET A 12 2.94 -28.01 -3.80
C MET A 12 2.53 -28.79 -2.53
N VAL A 13 2.63 -30.12 -2.56
CA VAL A 13 2.23 -31.01 -1.44
C VAL A 13 3.40 -31.44 -0.57
N ASP A 14 4.62 -31.02 -0.86
CA ASP A 14 5.83 -31.51 -0.16
C ASP A 14 5.76 -31.27 1.36
N ASP A 15 5.38 -30.06 1.79
CA ASP A 15 5.24 -29.73 3.21
C ASP A 15 4.08 -30.48 3.87
N ILE A 16 2.97 -30.66 3.15
CA ILE A 16 1.79 -31.41 3.63
C ILE A 16 2.17 -32.87 3.87
N VAL A 17 2.88 -33.49 2.92
CA VAL A 17 3.37 -34.86 3.00
C VAL A 17 4.40 -35.00 4.12
N PHE A 18 5.32 -34.05 4.25
CA PHE A 18 6.33 -34.05 5.30
C PHE A 18 5.70 -34.02 6.70
N ASN A 19 4.73 -33.12 6.92
CA ASN A 19 4.05 -32.99 8.21
C ASN A 19 3.25 -34.23 8.59
N HIS A 20 2.54 -34.85 7.65
CA HIS A 20 1.78 -36.08 7.91
C HIS A 20 2.68 -37.31 8.09
N ARG A 21 3.81 -37.39 7.37
CA ARG A 21 4.81 -38.45 7.59
C ARG A 21 5.43 -38.39 8.98
N ARG A 22 5.65 -37.20 9.55
CA ARG A 22 6.09 -37.06 10.96
C ARG A 22 5.09 -37.62 11.97
N GLN A 23 3.82 -37.72 11.59
CA GLN A 23 2.74 -38.32 12.38
C GLN A 23 2.49 -39.79 12.01
N GLY A 24 3.31 -40.39 11.15
CA GLY A 24 3.18 -41.79 10.72
C GLY A 24 2.06 -42.04 9.68
N ILE A 25 1.50 -40.98 9.08
CA ILE A 25 0.38 -41.08 8.14
C ILE A 25 0.91 -41.04 6.71
N GLN A 26 0.51 -42.01 5.87
CA GLN A 26 0.74 -41.99 4.42
C GLN A 26 -0.51 -41.54 3.69
N LEU A 27 -0.39 -40.45 2.94
CA LEU A 27 -1.47 -39.88 2.13
C LEU A 27 -1.44 -40.44 0.71
N THR A 28 -2.61 -40.76 0.17
CA THR A 28 -2.83 -41.04 -1.25
C THR A 28 -2.74 -39.77 -2.09
N ASP A 29 -2.53 -39.90 -3.40
CA ASP A 29 -2.46 -38.73 -4.29
C ASP A 29 -3.76 -37.92 -4.32
N LYS A 30 -4.92 -38.58 -4.17
CA LYS A 30 -6.20 -37.88 -4.04
C LYS A 30 -6.28 -37.04 -2.77
N GLU A 31 -5.79 -37.55 -1.64
CA GLU A 31 -5.77 -36.83 -0.36
C GLU A 31 -4.77 -35.66 -0.40
N LYS A 32 -3.60 -35.87 -1.01
CA LYS A 32 -2.61 -34.79 -1.22
C LYS A 32 -3.19 -33.66 -2.05
N MET A 33 -3.81 -33.98 -3.20
CA MET A 33 -4.49 -32.99 -4.05
C MET A 33 -5.58 -32.26 -3.28
N HIS A 34 -6.38 -32.99 -2.49
CA HIS A 34 -7.46 -32.41 -1.69
C HIS A 34 -6.95 -31.42 -0.64
N LEU A 35 -5.93 -31.80 0.14
CA LEU A 35 -5.34 -30.93 1.16
C LEU A 35 -4.68 -29.71 0.54
N CYS A 36 -3.98 -29.87 -0.58
CA CYS A 36 -3.39 -28.76 -1.31
C CYS A 36 -4.45 -27.78 -1.85
N LEU A 37 -5.54 -28.30 -2.44
CA LEU A 37 -6.65 -27.45 -2.88
C LEU A 37 -7.35 -26.74 -1.71
N THR A 38 -7.36 -27.35 -0.52
CA THR A 38 -7.91 -26.74 0.69
C THR A 38 -7.05 -25.56 1.15
N GLU A 39 -5.72 -25.71 1.17
CA GLU A 39 -4.82 -24.61 1.48
C GLU A 39 -4.90 -23.48 0.43
N ILE A 40 -4.96 -23.84 -0.86
CA ILE A 40 -5.17 -22.85 -1.93
C ILE A 40 -6.50 -22.12 -1.75
N GLU A 41 -7.59 -22.83 -1.42
CA GLU A 41 -8.89 -22.20 -1.14
C GLU A 41 -8.79 -21.24 0.04
N ASN A 42 -8.12 -21.62 1.14
CA ASN A 42 -7.91 -20.75 2.29
C ASN A 42 -7.13 -19.47 1.91
N LEU A 43 -6.06 -19.61 1.14
CA LEU A 43 -5.24 -18.49 0.64
C LEU A 43 -6.04 -17.58 -0.31
N LEU A 44 -6.84 -18.18 -1.21
CA LEU A 44 -7.72 -17.41 -2.10
C LEU A 44 -8.79 -16.68 -1.31
N GLN A 45 -9.42 -17.32 -0.32
CA GLN A 45 -10.46 -16.72 0.51
C GLN A 45 -9.90 -15.58 1.37
N ALA A 46 -8.69 -15.72 1.91
CA ALA A 46 -7.97 -14.61 2.53
C ALA A 46 -7.82 -13.41 1.57
N ASN A 47 -7.74 -13.67 0.26
CA ASN A 47 -7.66 -12.68 -0.80
C ASN A 47 -9.01 -12.39 -1.53
N ARG A 48 -10.16 -12.76 -0.94
CA ARG A 48 -11.52 -12.55 -1.51
C ARG A 48 -11.74 -13.21 -2.87
N LYS A 49 -11.05 -14.31 -3.10
CA LYS A 49 -11.30 -15.19 -4.23
C LYS A 49 -11.66 -16.57 -3.71
N SER A 50 -12.23 -17.39 -4.57
CA SER A 50 -12.41 -18.81 -4.35
C SER A 50 -11.89 -19.55 -5.57
N LEU A 51 -11.53 -20.82 -5.40
CA LEU A 51 -11.36 -21.74 -6.52
C LEU A 51 -12.62 -21.78 -7.41
N ARG A 52 -13.80 -21.45 -6.85
CA ARG A 52 -15.06 -21.31 -7.61
C ARG A 52 -15.03 -20.17 -8.63
N ASP A 53 -14.20 -19.16 -8.44
CA ASP A 53 -14.02 -18.08 -9.42
C ASP A 53 -13.20 -18.53 -10.63
N PHE A 54 -12.62 -19.74 -10.59
CA PHE A 54 -11.81 -20.34 -11.64
C PHE A 54 -12.41 -21.69 -12.06
N PRO A 55 -13.44 -21.73 -12.92
CA PRO A 55 -14.22 -22.94 -13.20
C PRO A 55 -13.41 -24.14 -13.73
N SER A 56 -12.23 -23.88 -14.30
CA SER A 56 -11.31 -24.91 -14.79
C SER A 56 -10.47 -25.59 -13.69
N MET A 57 -10.50 -25.06 -12.45
CA MET A 57 -9.78 -25.64 -11.31
C MET A 57 -10.67 -26.64 -10.55
N PRO A 58 -10.12 -27.79 -10.11
CA PRO A 58 -10.85 -28.70 -9.24
C PRO A 58 -11.11 -28.06 -7.87
N TYR A 59 -12.24 -28.40 -7.25
CA TYR A 59 -12.61 -27.97 -5.90
C TYR A 59 -12.42 -29.13 -4.90
N PRO A 60 -11.99 -28.87 -3.66
CA PRO A 60 -11.78 -29.94 -2.68
C PRO A 60 -13.09 -30.69 -2.36
N LEU A 61 -13.11 -32.01 -2.63
CA LEU A 61 -14.22 -32.91 -2.35
C LEU A 61 -14.52 -33.00 -0.85
N GLY A 62 -15.73 -32.67 -0.42
CA GLY A 62 -16.11 -32.75 1.00
C GLY A 62 -15.54 -31.62 1.86
N TYR A 63 -15.06 -30.53 1.26
CA TYR A 63 -14.80 -29.29 1.99
C TYR A 63 -16.11 -28.84 2.64
N ALA A 64 -16.25 -29.16 3.92
CA ALA A 64 -17.16 -28.47 4.79
C ALA A 64 -16.58 -27.06 4.93
N ALA A 65 -16.95 -26.17 4.00
CA ALA A 65 -16.89 -24.74 4.27
C ALA A 65 -17.44 -24.60 5.69
N LYS A 66 -16.71 -23.97 6.61
CA LYS A 66 -17.30 -23.58 7.88
C LYS A 66 -18.56 -22.78 7.53
N THR A 67 -19.72 -23.42 7.61
CA THR A 67 -20.75 -23.18 6.59
C THR A 67 -21.38 -21.80 6.69
N HIS A 68 -21.12 -21.05 7.76
CA HIS A 68 -21.71 -19.73 8.02
C HIS A 68 -20.72 -18.74 8.63
N GLN A 69 -19.40 -18.90 8.44
CA GLN A 69 -18.43 -17.95 8.99
C GLN A 69 -17.89 -17.04 7.90
N ASN A 70 -18.32 -15.78 7.91
CA ASN A 70 -17.74 -14.72 7.10
C ASN A 70 -16.25 -14.58 7.45
N ASN A 71 -15.39 -15.09 6.56
CA ASN A 71 -13.95 -15.12 6.79
C ASN A 71 -13.34 -13.72 6.85
N LEU A 72 -13.97 -12.71 6.24
CA LEU A 72 -13.51 -11.33 6.36
C LEU A 72 -13.68 -10.81 7.78
N ILE A 73 -14.80 -11.15 8.42
CA ILE A 73 -15.05 -10.84 9.83
C ILE A 73 -14.08 -11.61 10.72
N TYR A 74 -13.93 -12.92 10.47
CA TYR A 74 -13.01 -13.76 11.23
C TYR A 74 -11.58 -13.18 11.21
N ASN A 75 -11.07 -12.83 10.04
CA ASN A 75 -9.72 -12.26 9.90
C ASN A 75 -9.55 -10.94 10.66
N GLU A 76 -10.57 -10.08 10.66
CA GLU A 76 -10.53 -8.81 11.42
C GLU A 76 -10.70 -9.00 12.94
N LEU A 77 -11.19 -10.16 13.39
CA LEU A 77 -11.31 -10.51 14.80
C LEU A 77 -10.17 -11.40 15.31
N ALA A 78 -9.36 -11.96 14.41
CA ALA A 78 -8.28 -12.90 14.70
C ALA A 78 -7.03 -12.24 15.33
N TYR A 79 -6.96 -10.91 15.39
CA TYR A 79 -5.86 -10.22 16.05
C TYR A 79 -5.77 -10.60 17.54
N ASN A 80 -4.54 -10.76 18.04
CA ASN A 80 -4.31 -11.00 19.45
C ASN A 80 -4.68 -9.75 20.28
N ARG A 81 -5.76 -9.87 21.06
CA ARG A 81 -6.34 -8.76 21.84
C ARG A 81 -5.43 -8.30 22.98
N GLU A 82 -4.68 -9.21 23.60
CA GLU A 82 -3.75 -8.89 24.69
C GLU A 82 -2.57 -8.07 24.17
N ILE A 83 -1.99 -8.47 23.03
CA ILE A 83 -0.93 -7.71 22.36
C ILE A 83 -1.44 -6.32 21.95
N LEU A 84 -2.66 -6.24 21.42
CA LEU A 84 -3.26 -4.96 21.05
C LEU A 84 -3.58 -4.07 22.25
N ALA A 85 -4.00 -4.65 23.38
CA ALA A 85 -4.22 -3.92 24.63
C ALA A 85 -2.89 -3.34 25.15
N ALA A 86 -1.84 -4.16 25.25
CA ALA A 86 -0.51 -3.70 25.66
C ALA A 86 0.05 -2.62 24.72
N LYS A 87 -0.16 -2.78 23.40
CA LYS A 87 0.22 -1.77 22.41
C LYS A 87 -0.57 -0.47 22.60
N PHE A 88 -1.87 -0.57 22.85
CA PHE A 88 -2.71 0.58 23.15
C PHE A 88 -2.22 1.30 24.39
N ASP A 89 -1.98 0.60 25.51
CA ASP A 89 -1.53 1.21 26.78
C ASP A 89 -0.22 1.97 26.58
N LYS A 90 0.74 1.37 25.89
CA LYS A 90 2.03 2.01 25.56
C LYS A 90 1.83 3.28 24.72
N CYS A 91 0.98 3.21 23.69
CA CYS A 91 0.71 4.37 22.83
C CYS A 91 -0.06 5.46 23.57
N TYR A 92 -1.04 5.09 24.39
CA TYR A 92 -1.91 6.02 25.11
C TYR A 92 -1.13 6.87 26.11
N GLN A 93 -0.18 6.26 26.83
CA GLN A 93 0.71 6.96 27.76
C GLN A 93 1.63 7.99 27.07
N SER A 94 1.88 7.84 25.77
CA SER A 94 2.75 8.72 24.99
C SER A 94 1.98 9.75 24.15
N LEU A 95 0.66 9.88 24.34
CA LEU A 95 -0.13 10.87 23.62
C LEU A 95 0.20 12.29 24.08
N THR A 96 0.36 13.20 23.14
CA THR A 96 0.33 14.65 23.45
C THR A 96 -1.10 15.11 23.72
N ASP A 97 -1.28 16.31 24.28
CA ASP A 97 -2.61 16.88 24.52
C ASP A 97 -3.46 16.98 23.22
N GLU A 98 -2.83 17.31 22.09
CA GLU A 98 -3.49 17.35 20.77
C GLU A 98 -3.97 15.95 20.36
N HIS A 99 -3.10 14.94 20.50
CA HIS A 99 -3.46 13.56 20.18
C HIS A 99 -4.55 13.02 21.11
N ALA A 100 -4.47 13.30 22.41
CA ALA A 100 -5.43 12.86 23.40
C ALA A 100 -6.82 13.48 23.17
N SER A 101 -6.89 14.78 22.88
CA SER A 101 -8.14 15.46 22.53
C SER A 101 -8.82 14.84 21.31
N ILE A 102 -8.04 14.61 20.24
CA ILE A 102 -8.52 13.95 19.02
C ILE A 102 -8.96 12.51 19.29
N PHE A 103 -8.14 11.75 20.01
CA PHE A 103 -8.43 10.36 20.37
C PHE A 103 -9.75 10.26 21.15
N ASN A 104 -9.90 11.03 22.22
CA ASN A 104 -11.10 11.03 23.07
C ASN A 104 -12.36 11.38 22.26
N LYS A 105 -12.26 12.37 21.38
CA LYS A 105 -13.36 12.77 20.51
C LYS A 105 -13.81 11.66 19.57
N ILE A 106 -12.88 11.02 18.87
CA ILE A 106 -13.21 9.93 17.95
C ILE A 106 -13.73 8.71 18.73
N MET A 107 -13.11 8.35 19.86
CA MET A 107 -13.58 7.24 20.68
C MET A 107 -14.99 7.46 21.21
N HIS A 108 -15.34 8.70 21.61
CA HIS A 108 -16.69 9.04 22.02
C HIS A 108 -17.72 8.79 20.90
N VAL A 109 -17.43 9.27 19.68
CA VAL A 109 -18.31 9.11 18.51
C VAL A 109 -18.44 7.64 18.09
N VAL A 110 -17.36 6.87 18.19
CA VAL A 110 -17.38 5.42 17.95
C VAL A 110 -18.23 4.70 19.01
N ALA A 111 -18.13 5.10 20.28
CA ALA A 111 -18.88 4.51 21.38
C ALA A 111 -20.39 4.80 21.27
N THR A 112 -20.77 6.01 20.88
CA THR A 112 -22.18 6.41 20.71
C THR A 112 -22.78 5.98 19.37
N GLN A 113 -21.95 5.50 18.43
CA GLN A 113 -22.35 5.17 17.06
C GLN A 113 -23.11 6.31 16.36
N SER A 114 -22.78 7.57 16.68
CA SER A 114 -23.46 8.74 16.11
C SER A 114 -23.11 9.00 14.64
N GLY A 115 -22.18 8.21 14.07
CA GLY A 115 -21.59 8.45 12.75
C GLY A 115 -20.76 9.73 12.72
N GLY A 116 -20.13 10.00 11.57
CA GLY A 116 -19.45 11.27 11.34
C GLY A 116 -18.25 11.15 10.40
N VAL A 117 -17.93 12.27 9.74
CA VAL A 117 -16.80 12.37 8.82
C VAL A 117 -15.77 13.30 9.42
N TYR A 118 -14.54 12.82 9.58
CA TYR A 118 -13.43 13.57 10.19
C TYR A 118 -12.23 13.59 9.27
N PHE A 119 -11.47 14.67 9.30
CA PHE A 119 -10.18 14.77 8.61
C PHE A 119 -9.07 15.09 9.60
N LEU A 120 -8.21 14.12 9.86
CA LEU A 120 -6.98 14.27 10.63
C LEU A 120 -5.90 14.92 9.76
N TYR A 121 -5.80 16.24 9.90
CA TYR A 121 -4.87 17.09 9.16
C TYR A 121 -3.59 17.29 9.95
N GLY A 122 -2.43 17.18 9.30
CA GLY A 122 -1.15 17.51 9.91
C GLY A 122 0.00 17.28 8.95
N TYR A 123 1.11 18.00 9.10
CA TYR A 123 2.29 17.82 8.25
C TYR A 123 3.08 16.55 8.64
N GLY A 124 4.12 16.24 7.86
CA GLY A 124 5.05 15.15 8.16
C GLY A 124 5.63 15.28 9.57
N GLY A 125 5.62 14.19 10.34
CA GLY A 125 6.19 14.19 11.71
C GLY A 125 5.22 14.60 12.84
N THR A 126 4.00 15.03 12.53
CA THR A 126 2.98 15.39 13.56
C THR A 126 2.33 14.21 14.28
N GLY A 127 2.63 12.97 13.89
CA GLY A 127 2.09 11.77 14.53
C GLY A 127 0.71 11.34 14.04
N LYS A 128 0.25 11.74 12.83
CA LYS A 128 -1.01 11.23 12.24
C LYS A 128 -1.13 9.70 12.31
N THR A 129 -0.07 9.02 11.88
CA THR A 129 0.05 7.55 11.93
C THR A 129 -0.03 7.00 13.34
N PHE A 130 0.53 7.71 14.30
CA PHE A 130 0.50 7.33 15.70
C PHE A 130 -0.94 7.38 16.24
N VAL A 131 -1.68 8.47 15.99
CA VAL A 131 -3.07 8.64 16.44
C VAL A 131 -3.98 7.53 15.92
N TRP A 132 -3.96 7.27 14.61
CA TRP A 132 -4.86 6.27 14.06
C TRP A 132 -4.47 4.84 14.47
N LYS A 133 -3.17 4.56 14.70
CA LYS A 133 -2.70 3.29 15.29
C LYS A 133 -3.22 3.11 16.71
N THR A 134 -3.21 4.17 17.52
CA THR A 134 -3.75 4.15 18.89
C THR A 134 -5.27 3.88 18.88
N LEU A 135 -6.03 4.57 18.02
CA LEU A 135 -7.47 4.33 17.82
C LEU A 135 -7.75 2.88 17.40
N SER A 136 -7.01 2.39 16.40
CA SER A 136 -7.18 1.03 15.90
C SER A 136 -6.88 -0.02 16.98
N SER A 137 -5.84 0.20 17.79
CA SER A 137 -5.46 -0.73 18.86
C SER A 137 -6.50 -0.75 19.98
N ALA A 138 -7.01 0.43 20.39
CA ALA A 138 -8.04 0.57 21.42
C ALA A 138 -9.36 -0.14 21.05
N ILE A 139 -9.81 0.03 19.81
CA ILE A 139 -11.07 -0.56 19.35
C ILE A 139 -10.90 -2.07 19.13
N ARG A 140 -9.79 -2.51 18.54
CA ARG A 140 -9.56 -3.94 18.25
C ARG A 140 -9.28 -4.75 19.53
N SER A 141 -8.62 -4.18 20.55
CA SER A 141 -8.39 -4.89 21.82
C SER A 141 -9.71 -5.23 22.54
N THR A 142 -10.74 -4.41 22.37
CA THR A 142 -12.10 -4.64 22.91
C THR A 142 -12.99 -5.50 21.99
N GLY A 143 -12.42 -6.07 20.92
CA GLY A 143 -13.14 -6.92 19.96
C GLY A 143 -13.96 -6.15 18.91
N GLY A 144 -13.75 -4.84 18.77
CA GLY A 144 -14.33 -4.05 17.70
C GLY A 144 -13.57 -4.17 16.38
N ILE A 145 -14.27 -3.99 15.26
CA ILE A 145 -13.67 -4.03 13.92
C ILE A 145 -13.36 -2.61 13.44
N VAL A 146 -12.12 -2.43 12.99
CA VAL A 146 -11.61 -1.19 12.37
C VAL A 146 -11.05 -1.54 11.00
N LEU A 147 -11.54 -0.87 9.97
CA LEU A 147 -11.00 -1.02 8.62
C LEU A 147 -9.99 0.10 8.35
N THR A 148 -8.71 -0.27 8.24
CA THR A 148 -7.62 0.64 7.89
C THR A 148 -7.28 0.47 6.41
N ILE A 149 -7.50 1.52 5.62
CA ILE A 149 -7.22 1.55 4.18
C ILE A 149 -6.34 2.74 3.81
N ALA A 150 -5.66 2.66 2.67
CA ALA A 150 -4.91 3.79 2.11
C ALA A 150 -5.21 4.00 0.62
N SER A 151 -5.04 5.24 0.15
CA SER A 151 -5.20 5.59 -1.26
C SER A 151 -4.15 4.95 -2.17
N SER A 152 -2.95 4.72 -1.65
CA SER A 152 -1.81 4.12 -2.36
C SER A 152 -1.44 2.76 -1.80
N GLY A 153 -0.98 1.84 -2.67
CA GLY A 153 -0.46 0.53 -2.26
C GLY A 153 0.64 0.66 -1.20
N ILE A 154 1.52 1.66 -1.34
CA ILE A 154 2.63 1.92 -0.42
C ILE A 154 2.14 2.25 0.98
N ALA A 155 1.20 3.18 1.06
CA ALA A 155 0.66 3.64 2.34
C ALA A 155 -0.14 2.52 3.02
N SER A 156 -0.76 1.62 2.23
CA SER A 156 -1.50 0.49 2.80
C SER A 156 -0.61 -0.50 3.55
N ILE A 157 0.67 -0.61 3.20
CA ILE A 157 1.65 -1.44 3.92
C ILE A 157 1.77 -1.01 5.38
N LEU A 158 1.70 0.29 5.66
CA LEU A 158 1.89 0.81 7.01
C LEU A 158 0.69 0.55 7.93
N LEU A 159 -0.39 -0.04 7.40
CA LEU A 159 -1.65 -0.31 8.07
C LEU A 159 -1.76 -1.81 8.43
N PRO A 160 -2.15 -2.18 9.67
CA PRO A 160 -2.36 -3.59 10.01
C PRO A 160 -3.58 -4.15 9.28
N GLY A 161 -3.37 -5.19 8.46
CA GLY A 161 -4.38 -5.70 7.53
C GLY A 161 -4.65 -4.78 6.34
N GLY A 162 -3.73 -3.85 6.08
CA GLY A 162 -3.88 -2.75 5.15
C GLY A 162 -4.06 -3.16 3.71
N ARG A 163 -5.07 -2.58 3.08
CA ARG A 163 -5.33 -2.73 1.65
C ARG A 163 -5.56 -1.36 1.03
N THR A 164 -5.33 -1.27 -0.28
CA THR A 164 -5.75 -0.09 -1.03
C THR A 164 -7.27 0.05 -0.94
N THR A 165 -7.76 1.29 -0.95
CA THR A 165 -9.20 1.58 -0.99
C THR A 165 -9.91 0.81 -2.12
N HIS A 166 -9.32 0.81 -3.32
CA HIS A 166 -9.88 0.15 -4.50
C HIS A 166 -10.09 -1.35 -4.27
N SER A 167 -9.10 -2.05 -3.70
CA SER A 167 -9.23 -3.48 -3.42
C SER A 167 -10.09 -3.79 -2.19
N LYS A 168 -10.10 -2.95 -1.15
CA LYS A 168 -10.92 -3.17 0.06
C LYS A 168 -12.41 -2.93 -0.20
N PHE A 169 -12.75 -1.98 -1.06
CA PHE A 169 -14.15 -1.62 -1.33
C PHE A 169 -14.60 -1.90 -2.77
N ALA A 170 -13.82 -2.64 -3.57
CA ALA A 170 -14.18 -2.98 -4.95
C ALA A 170 -14.60 -1.74 -5.78
N ILE A 171 -13.85 -0.64 -5.63
CA ILE A 171 -14.09 0.60 -6.39
C ILE A 171 -13.61 0.40 -7.82
N LEU A 172 -14.45 0.76 -8.79
CA LEU A 172 -14.11 0.70 -10.20
C LEU A 172 -12.94 1.64 -10.55
N VAL A 173 -12.08 1.20 -11.46
CA VAL A 173 -10.96 2.00 -11.99
C VAL A 173 -11.15 2.15 -13.51
N PRO A 174 -11.42 3.35 -14.05
CA PRO A 174 -11.57 4.63 -13.36
C PRO A 174 -12.93 4.79 -12.67
N ALA A 175 -12.96 5.49 -11.53
CA ALA A 175 -14.20 5.93 -10.90
C ALA A 175 -14.73 7.19 -11.60
N THR A 176 -16.05 7.26 -11.79
CA THR A 176 -16.78 8.36 -12.41
C THR A 176 -17.79 8.95 -11.43
N LYS A 177 -18.38 10.10 -11.77
CA LYS A 177 -19.39 10.78 -10.95
C LYS A 177 -20.53 9.87 -10.47
N ASN A 178 -20.93 8.89 -11.28
CA ASN A 178 -22.05 7.98 -10.97
C ASN A 178 -21.58 6.60 -10.50
N SER A 179 -20.28 6.41 -10.29
CA SER A 179 -19.76 5.13 -9.82
C SER A 179 -20.22 4.81 -8.41
N THR A 180 -20.42 3.51 -8.18
CA THR A 180 -20.58 2.89 -6.87
C THR A 180 -19.51 1.80 -6.72
N CYS A 181 -19.35 1.30 -5.51
CA CYS A 181 -18.54 0.13 -5.21
C CYS A 181 -19.26 -1.13 -5.70
N ASN A 182 -18.51 -2.09 -6.26
CA ASN A 182 -19.07 -3.38 -6.66
C ASN A 182 -19.22 -4.30 -5.44
N ILE A 183 -20.15 -3.95 -4.54
CA ILE A 183 -20.45 -4.67 -3.31
C ILE A 183 -21.94 -5.01 -3.32
N HIS A 184 -22.25 -6.30 -3.44
CA HIS A 184 -23.63 -6.77 -3.43
C HIS A 184 -24.17 -6.82 -1.99
N GLN A 185 -25.46 -6.49 -1.82
CA GLN A 185 -26.17 -6.73 -0.58
C GLN A 185 -26.12 -8.23 -0.22
N GLY A 186 -25.99 -8.54 1.07
CA GLY A 186 -25.84 -9.92 1.55
C GLY A 186 -24.48 -10.57 1.26
N SER A 187 -23.52 -9.85 0.67
CA SER A 187 -22.15 -10.35 0.54
C SER A 187 -21.41 -10.30 1.89
N ASP A 188 -20.38 -11.14 2.05
CA ASP A 188 -19.48 -11.12 3.21
C ASP A 188 -18.89 -9.72 3.47
N LEU A 189 -18.61 -8.95 2.41
CA LEU A 189 -18.11 -7.60 2.56
C LEU A 189 -19.18 -6.64 3.09
N ALA A 190 -20.43 -6.75 2.64
CA ALA A 190 -21.53 -5.96 3.18
C ALA A 190 -21.73 -6.23 4.68
N GLU A 191 -21.72 -7.50 5.09
CA GLU A 191 -21.82 -7.89 6.50
C GLU A 191 -20.65 -7.36 7.34
N LEU A 192 -19.41 -7.44 6.83
CA LEU A 192 -18.25 -6.83 7.47
C LEU A 192 -18.46 -5.32 7.68
N LEU A 193 -18.96 -4.63 6.66
CA LEU A 193 -19.21 -3.18 6.73
C LEU A 193 -20.29 -2.87 7.77
N HIS A 194 -21.33 -3.70 7.91
CA HIS A 194 -22.38 -3.52 8.90
C HIS A 194 -21.83 -3.51 10.32
N ILE A 195 -20.91 -4.43 10.65
CA ILE A 195 -20.35 -4.53 12.01
C ILE A 195 -19.08 -3.68 12.23
N THR A 196 -18.52 -3.10 11.17
CA THR A 196 -17.38 -2.18 11.26
C THR A 196 -17.75 -0.93 12.07
N LYS A 197 -16.93 -0.60 13.08
CA LYS A 197 -17.14 0.55 13.97
C LYS A 197 -16.45 1.83 13.49
N LEU A 198 -15.30 1.68 12.82
CA LEU A 198 -14.47 2.79 12.37
C LEU A 198 -13.80 2.45 11.04
N ILE A 199 -13.78 3.39 10.10
CA ILE A 199 -13.00 3.32 8.87
C ILE A 199 -11.96 4.43 8.91
N ILE A 200 -10.68 4.04 8.82
CA ILE A 200 -9.54 4.96 8.72
C ILE A 200 -9.02 4.92 7.30
N TRP A 201 -8.91 6.09 6.67
CA TRP A 201 -8.43 6.24 5.31
C TRP A 201 -7.18 7.11 5.26
N ASP A 202 -6.02 6.47 5.11
CA ASP A 202 -4.73 7.13 5.04
C ASP A 202 -4.38 7.61 3.63
N GLU A 203 -3.61 8.70 3.55
CA GLU A 203 -3.30 9.42 2.31
C GLU A 203 -4.55 9.78 1.49
N ALA A 204 -5.63 10.19 2.16
CA ALA A 204 -6.90 10.54 1.53
C ALA A 204 -6.77 11.63 0.43
N PRO A 205 -5.93 12.69 0.57
CA PRO A 205 -5.76 13.71 -0.46
C PRO A 205 -5.29 13.21 -1.83
N MET A 206 -4.58 12.07 -1.90
CA MET A 206 -4.15 11.48 -3.17
C MET A 206 -5.31 10.85 -3.95
N CYS A 207 -6.45 10.60 -3.32
CA CYS A 207 -7.56 9.90 -3.95
C CYS A 207 -8.48 10.88 -4.67
N HIS A 208 -8.89 10.48 -5.89
CA HIS A 208 -9.90 11.23 -6.62
C HIS A 208 -11.23 11.19 -5.86
N ARG A 209 -11.89 12.34 -5.74
CA ARG A 209 -13.20 12.50 -5.08
C ARG A 209 -14.25 11.46 -5.47
N TYR A 210 -14.29 11.00 -6.72
CA TYR A 210 -15.29 10.04 -7.19
C TYR A 210 -15.13 8.67 -6.54
N SER A 211 -13.91 8.27 -6.18
CA SER A 211 -13.70 7.05 -5.40
C SER A 211 -14.25 7.18 -3.98
N ILE A 212 -14.16 8.36 -3.38
CA ILE A 212 -14.69 8.66 -2.04
C ILE A 212 -16.23 8.73 -2.08
N GLU A 213 -16.77 9.45 -3.07
CA GLU A 213 -18.22 9.57 -3.31
C GLU A 213 -18.86 8.21 -3.67
N ALA A 214 -18.15 7.35 -4.41
CA ALA A 214 -18.62 5.99 -4.71
C ALA A 214 -18.77 5.15 -3.44
N LEU A 215 -17.83 5.25 -2.50
CA LEU A 215 -17.93 4.56 -1.22
C LEU A 215 -19.10 5.10 -0.39
N ASP A 216 -19.27 6.42 -0.32
CA ASP A 216 -20.38 7.04 0.38
C ASP A 216 -21.74 6.51 -0.12
N LYS A 217 -21.99 6.59 -1.43
CA LYS A 217 -23.23 6.10 -2.05
C LYS A 217 -23.47 4.62 -1.77
N SER A 218 -22.42 3.81 -1.82
CA SER A 218 -22.52 2.38 -1.59
C SER A 218 -22.82 2.05 -0.14
N LEU A 219 -22.24 2.79 0.81
CA LEU A 219 -22.55 2.61 2.22
C LEU A 219 -23.93 3.13 2.58
N GLN A 220 -24.42 4.20 1.94
CA GLN A 220 -25.80 4.64 2.13
C GLN A 220 -26.80 3.57 1.71
N ASP A 221 -26.56 2.90 0.57
CA ASP A 221 -27.38 1.79 0.10
C ASP A 221 -27.29 0.57 1.02
N ILE A 222 -26.07 0.10 1.32
CA ILE A 222 -25.85 -1.08 2.18
C ILE A 222 -26.43 -0.89 3.58
N MET A 223 -26.27 0.29 4.18
CA MET A 223 -26.75 0.57 5.54
C MET A 223 -28.22 1.00 5.60
N HIS A 224 -28.87 1.21 4.44
CA HIS A 224 -30.19 1.85 4.33
C HIS A 224 -30.28 3.16 5.13
N ASN A 225 -29.24 3.98 5.03
CA ASN A 225 -29.10 5.22 5.79
C ASN A 225 -28.54 6.34 4.91
N ASN A 226 -29.30 7.41 4.71
CA ASN A 226 -28.91 8.52 3.84
C ASN A 226 -27.89 9.48 4.48
N ASN A 227 -27.48 9.26 5.73
CA ASN A 227 -26.39 10.00 6.34
C ASN A 227 -25.07 9.68 5.61
N PRO A 228 -24.09 10.61 5.61
CA PRO A 228 -22.78 10.36 5.02
C PRO A 228 -22.20 8.99 5.43
N PHE A 229 -21.75 8.23 4.44
CA PHE A 229 -21.23 6.87 4.54
C PHE A 229 -22.14 5.90 5.28
N GLY A 230 -23.46 6.03 5.12
CA GLY A 230 -24.42 5.14 5.78
C GLY A 230 -24.44 5.30 7.30
N GLY A 231 -24.04 6.45 7.83
CA GLY A 231 -23.91 6.70 9.26
C GLY A 231 -22.66 6.09 9.90
N LYS A 232 -21.68 5.64 9.11
CA LYS A 232 -20.40 5.14 9.62
C LYS A 232 -19.50 6.29 10.11
N VAL A 233 -18.56 5.94 10.99
CA VAL A 233 -17.50 6.86 11.42
C VAL A 233 -16.32 6.72 10.47
N ILE A 234 -16.00 7.79 9.75
CA ILE A 234 -14.89 7.85 8.80
C ILE A 234 -13.85 8.85 9.30
N VAL A 235 -12.59 8.44 9.34
CA VAL A 235 -11.45 9.31 9.62
C VAL A 235 -10.51 9.29 8.41
N PHE A 236 -10.55 10.35 7.62
CA PHE A 236 -9.54 10.62 6.61
C PHE A 236 -8.27 11.13 7.27
N CYS A 237 -7.11 10.70 6.79
CA CYS A 237 -5.80 11.17 7.23
C CYS A 237 -5.02 11.66 6.02
N GLY A 238 -4.27 12.74 6.18
CA GLY A 238 -3.36 13.20 5.14
C GLY A 238 -2.91 14.64 5.30
N ASP A 239 -2.27 15.14 4.27
CA ASP A 239 -1.78 16.51 4.17
C ASP A 239 -1.96 17.01 2.72
N PHE A 240 -2.70 18.11 2.53
CA PHE A 240 -2.98 18.64 1.20
C PHE A 240 -1.76 19.31 0.55
N ARG A 241 -0.67 19.50 1.30
CA ARG A 241 0.62 19.95 0.77
C ARG A 241 1.40 18.82 0.07
N GLN A 242 0.93 17.59 0.20
CA GLN A 242 1.52 16.43 -0.46
C GLN A 242 0.90 16.22 -1.84
N ILE A 243 1.05 15.01 -2.38
CA ILE A 243 0.59 14.67 -3.73
C ILE A 243 -0.94 14.71 -3.79
N LEU A 244 -1.47 15.51 -4.73
CA LEU A 244 -2.89 15.57 -5.07
C LEU A 244 -3.27 14.46 -6.06
N PRO A 245 -4.56 14.25 -6.36
CA PRO A 245 -4.99 13.20 -7.28
C PRO A 245 -4.40 13.42 -8.67
N VAL A 246 -3.89 12.34 -9.26
CA VAL A 246 -3.37 12.36 -10.62
C VAL A 246 -4.52 12.39 -11.61
N VAL A 247 -4.64 13.48 -12.37
CA VAL A 247 -5.60 13.63 -13.46
C VAL A 247 -4.84 13.61 -14.79
N PRO A 248 -4.84 12.50 -15.56
CA PRO A 248 -4.09 12.41 -16.80
C PRO A 248 -4.51 13.51 -17.77
N ARG A 249 -3.53 14.28 -18.26
CA ARG A 249 -3.74 15.43 -19.18
C ARG A 249 -4.61 16.56 -18.59
N GLY A 250 -4.86 16.54 -17.29
CA GLY A 250 -5.60 17.59 -16.59
C GLY A 250 -4.73 18.82 -16.31
N ASN A 251 -5.35 19.98 -16.26
CA ASN A 251 -4.74 21.22 -15.79
C ASN A 251 -4.92 21.38 -14.27
N ARG A 252 -4.42 22.48 -13.70
CA ARG A 252 -4.54 22.80 -12.26
C ARG A 252 -5.98 22.78 -11.76
N SER A 253 -6.92 23.33 -12.54
CA SER A 253 -8.34 23.36 -12.15
C SER A 253 -8.96 21.96 -12.14
N ASP A 254 -8.56 21.08 -13.06
CA ASP A 254 -9.01 19.68 -13.08
C ASP A 254 -8.50 18.92 -11.85
N ILE A 255 -7.25 19.14 -11.45
CA ILE A 255 -6.66 18.55 -10.24
C ILE A 255 -7.40 19.03 -8.99
N VAL A 256 -7.63 20.34 -8.85
CA VAL A 256 -8.38 20.91 -7.72
C VAL A 256 -9.80 20.35 -7.68
N TYR A 257 -10.47 20.25 -8.83
CA TYR A 257 -11.79 19.66 -8.95
C TYR A 257 -11.80 18.18 -8.51
N ALA A 258 -10.74 17.43 -8.79
CA ALA A 258 -10.59 16.03 -8.40
C ALA A 258 -10.31 15.81 -6.91
N THR A 259 -9.88 16.83 -6.16
CA THR A 259 -9.58 16.71 -4.72
C THR A 259 -10.83 16.47 -3.86
N LEU A 260 -10.61 15.89 -2.67
CA LEU A 260 -11.66 15.70 -1.66
C LEU A 260 -12.35 17.02 -1.28
N ASN A 261 -11.64 18.14 -1.24
CA ASN A 261 -12.21 19.45 -0.87
C ASN A 261 -13.29 19.93 -1.85
N SER A 262 -13.27 19.43 -3.08
CA SER A 262 -14.28 19.72 -4.11
C SER A 262 -15.47 18.76 -4.08
N SER A 263 -15.47 17.77 -3.18
CA SER A 263 -16.57 16.81 -3.00
C SER A 263 -17.67 17.38 -2.10
N TYR A 264 -18.91 16.94 -2.29
CA TYR A 264 -20.01 17.25 -1.37
C TYR A 264 -19.75 16.71 0.05
N ILE A 265 -18.94 15.65 0.17
CA ILE A 265 -18.54 15.05 1.46
C ILE A 265 -17.77 16.04 2.33
N TRP A 266 -17.01 16.97 1.73
CA TRP A 266 -16.19 17.91 2.48
C TRP A 266 -17.01 18.79 3.44
N ASN A 267 -18.24 19.15 3.05
CA ASN A 267 -19.14 19.95 3.88
C ASN A 267 -19.59 19.24 5.16
N HIS A 268 -19.50 17.91 5.20
CA HIS A 268 -19.81 17.09 6.38
C HIS A 268 -18.56 16.81 7.23
N CYS A 269 -17.39 17.26 6.79
CA CYS A 269 -16.12 16.86 7.36
C CYS A 269 -15.68 17.79 8.49
N GLN A 270 -15.43 17.22 9.67
CA GLN A 270 -14.84 17.95 10.78
C GLN A 270 -13.31 17.82 10.77
N ILE A 271 -12.62 18.96 10.64
CA ILE A 271 -11.16 19.01 10.59
C ILE A 271 -10.57 18.89 12.00
N LEU A 272 -9.65 17.95 12.18
CA LEU A 272 -8.88 17.69 13.39
C LEU A 272 -7.40 17.96 13.08
N LYS A 273 -6.87 19.08 13.57
CA LYS A 273 -5.52 19.54 13.20
C LYS A 273 -4.48 19.09 14.24
N LEU A 274 -3.36 18.56 13.75
CA LEU A 274 -2.13 18.33 14.50
C LEU A 274 -1.09 19.37 14.07
N THR A 275 -0.53 20.08 15.04
CA THR A 275 0.40 21.18 14.79
C THR A 275 1.79 20.97 15.38
N LYS A 276 1.95 20.05 16.33
CA LYS A 276 3.26 19.77 16.96
C LYS A 276 4.03 18.69 16.20
N ASN A 277 5.25 19.00 15.75
CA ASN A 277 6.16 18.03 15.14
C ASN A 277 6.83 17.17 16.22
N MET A 278 6.47 15.90 16.29
CA MET A 278 7.05 14.99 17.28
C MET A 278 8.47 14.55 16.92
N ARG A 279 8.83 14.52 15.62
CA ARG A 279 10.18 14.07 15.18
C ARG A 279 11.27 15.02 15.66
N LEU A 280 10.94 16.30 15.78
CA LEU A 280 11.84 17.33 16.31
C LEU A 280 12.00 17.26 17.83
N GLN A 281 11.10 16.58 18.54
CA GLN A 281 11.10 16.51 20.01
C GLN A 281 11.83 15.26 20.54
N SER A 282 12.12 14.27 19.70
CA SER A 282 12.67 12.97 20.10
C SER A 282 14.19 12.93 20.32
N ASN A 283 14.96 13.97 19.97
CA ASN A 283 16.42 14.02 20.12
C ASN A 283 16.89 15.22 20.96
N PRO A 284 16.79 15.18 22.29
CA PRO A 284 17.21 16.28 23.16
C PRO A 284 18.73 16.35 23.42
N THR A 285 19.55 15.41 22.93
CA THR A 285 20.97 15.31 23.30
C THR A 285 21.92 16.21 22.50
N ASP A 286 21.49 16.78 21.36
CA ASP A 286 22.28 17.72 20.56
C ASP A 286 21.53 19.05 20.39
N HIS A 287 21.68 19.96 21.36
CA HIS A 287 21.01 21.26 21.34
C HIS A 287 21.37 22.12 20.12
N SER A 288 22.55 21.96 19.51
CA SER A 288 22.94 22.68 18.29
C SER A 288 22.15 22.24 17.04
N ASN A 289 21.75 20.96 16.97
CA ASN A 289 21.03 20.41 15.82
C ASN A 289 19.53 20.73 15.85
N LEU A 290 18.97 21.06 17.03
CA LEU A 290 17.53 21.30 17.18
C LEU A 290 17.06 22.58 16.49
N ASP A 291 17.83 23.66 16.58
CA ASP A 291 17.48 24.93 15.93
C ASP A 291 17.58 24.83 14.40
N GLU A 292 18.61 24.17 13.87
CA GLU A 292 18.75 23.91 12.43
C GLU A 292 17.60 23.03 11.91
N LEU A 293 17.26 21.94 12.63
CA LEU A 293 16.13 21.08 12.27
C LEU A 293 14.79 21.82 12.32
N LYS A 294 14.63 22.74 13.27
CA LYS A 294 13.43 23.58 13.37
C LYS A 294 13.35 24.55 12.19
N GLN A 295 14.44 25.25 11.86
CA GLN A 295 14.52 26.14 10.70
C GLN A 295 14.22 25.38 9.40
N PHE A 296 14.80 24.20 9.22
CA PHE A 296 14.51 23.34 8.07
C PHE A 296 13.03 22.93 8.01
N SER A 297 12.45 22.56 9.16
CA SER A 297 11.02 22.21 9.24
C SER A 297 10.10 23.40 8.94
N GLU A 298 10.45 24.60 9.39
CA GLU A 298 9.71 25.83 9.11
C GLU A 298 9.80 26.20 7.62
N TRP A 299 11.00 26.14 7.04
CA TRP A 299 11.22 26.35 5.61
C TRP A 299 10.40 25.39 4.75
N LEU A 300 10.37 24.10 5.10
CA LEU A 300 9.56 23.09 4.40
C LEU A 300 8.05 23.38 4.50
N LEU A 301 7.60 23.88 5.64
CA LEU A 301 6.21 24.29 5.83
C LEU A 301 5.87 25.53 4.99
N ASP A 302 6.76 26.51 4.92
CA ASP A 302 6.56 27.71 4.12
C ASP A 302 6.55 27.41 2.61
N ILE A 303 7.34 26.43 2.15
CA ILE A 303 7.20 25.89 0.78
C ILE A 303 5.80 25.28 0.59
N GLY A 304 5.40 24.37 1.47
CA GLY A 304 4.14 23.65 1.33
C GLY A 304 2.92 24.58 1.41
N ASP A 305 2.97 25.60 2.27
CA ASP A 305 1.93 26.61 2.41
C ASP A 305 1.96 27.66 1.28
N GLY A 306 2.95 27.60 0.38
CA GLY A 306 3.10 28.49 -0.77
C GLY A 306 3.50 29.92 -0.40
N LYS A 307 4.20 30.10 0.74
CA LYS A 307 4.63 31.43 1.22
C LYS A 307 5.96 31.91 0.62
N LEU A 308 6.78 30.99 0.09
CA LEU A 308 8.10 31.32 -0.44
C LEU A 308 8.10 31.77 -1.90
N ALA A 309 7.02 31.54 -2.64
CA ALA A 309 6.92 31.85 -4.05
C ALA A 309 5.68 32.71 -4.34
N GLU A 310 5.88 34.03 -4.30
CA GLU A 310 4.87 35.02 -4.72
C GLU A 310 5.31 35.68 -6.04
N PRO A 311 4.39 35.94 -6.99
CA PRO A 311 2.95 35.72 -6.93
C PRO A 311 2.55 34.26 -7.23
N ASN A 312 1.47 33.78 -6.59
CA ASN A 312 0.99 32.40 -6.70
C ASN A 312 0.12 32.19 -7.97
N ASP A 313 0.66 32.55 -9.14
CA ASP A 313 0.00 32.51 -10.45
C ASP A 313 -0.09 31.09 -11.07
N GLY A 314 0.41 30.09 -10.34
CA GLY A 314 0.49 28.69 -10.77
C GLY A 314 1.91 28.22 -11.01
N TYR A 315 2.87 29.14 -11.13
CA TYR A 315 4.29 28.85 -11.11
C TYR A 315 4.94 29.55 -9.92
N GLY A 316 5.79 28.84 -9.20
CA GLY A 316 6.49 29.39 -8.05
C GLY A 316 7.97 29.06 -8.14
N GLU A 317 8.81 30.08 -8.18
CA GLU A 317 10.25 29.91 -8.04
C GLU A 317 10.61 29.86 -6.57
N ILE A 318 11.28 28.78 -6.17
CA ILE A 318 11.82 28.63 -4.82
C ILE A 318 13.34 28.53 -4.89
N THR A 319 14.00 29.25 -3.99
CA THR A 319 15.44 29.11 -3.81
C THR A 319 15.70 27.98 -2.82
N ILE A 320 16.36 26.91 -3.28
CA ILE A 320 16.83 25.85 -2.41
C ILE A 320 18.08 26.35 -1.67
N PRO A 321 18.14 26.24 -0.32
CA PRO A 321 19.32 26.62 0.47
C PRO A 321 20.60 25.95 -0.03
N TYR A 322 21.71 26.69 0.05
CA TYR A 322 22.99 26.31 -0.56
C TYR A 322 23.50 24.96 -0.02
N GLU A 323 23.30 24.73 1.27
CA GLU A 323 23.69 23.54 2.03
C GLU A 323 23.00 22.24 1.55
N PHE A 324 21.88 22.33 0.84
CA PHE A 324 21.18 21.17 0.29
C PHE A 324 21.54 20.88 -1.17
N LEU A 325 22.38 21.71 -1.79
CA LEU A 325 22.73 21.60 -3.20
C LEU A 325 24.10 20.93 -3.36
N ILE A 326 24.16 19.96 -4.28
CA ILE A 326 25.42 19.46 -4.80
C ILE A 326 25.74 20.26 -6.06
N LYS A 327 26.73 21.16 -5.98
CA LYS A 327 27.06 22.09 -7.07
C LYS A 327 28.21 21.62 -7.95
N ASP A 328 29.19 20.97 -7.34
CA ASP A 328 30.39 20.52 -8.03
C ASP A 328 30.15 19.11 -8.60
N PHE A 329 29.69 19.06 -9.85
CA PHE A 329 29.51 17.81 -10.59
C PHE A 329 29.94 17.98 -12.05
N GLN A 330 30.53 16.92 -12.60
CA GLN A 330 30.73 16.77 -14.05
C GLN A 330 29.62 15.91 -14.64
N ASP A 331 29.30 14.79 -13.96
CA ASP A 331 28.16 13.94 -14.25
C ASP A 331 27.19 13.95 -13.06
N PRO A 332 25.97 14.49 -13.21
CA PRO A 332 25.00 14.56 -12.12
C PRO A 332 24.55 13.20 -11.58
N ILE A 333 24.51 12.15 -12.42
CA ILE A 333 24.10 10.81 -11.98
C ILE A 333 25.20 10.16 -11.14
N GLN A 334 26.44 10.23 -11.60
CA GLN A 334 27.58 9.74 -10.82
C GLN A 334 27.63 10.46 -9.47
N THR A 335 27.59 11.79 -9.48
CA THR A 335 27.75 12.58 -8.27
C THR A 335 26.61 12.35 -7.26
N ILE A 336 25.35 12.27 -7.69
CA ILE A 336 24.24 12.00 -6.74
C ILE A 336 24.35 10.59 -6.13
N VAL A 337 24.81 9.61 -6.90
CA VAL A 337 25.02 8.25 -6.42
C VAL A 337 26.17 8.19 -5.44
N GLU A 338 27.30 8.84 -5.72
CA GLU A 338 28.44 8.92 -4.79
C GLU A 338 28.11 9.64 -3.49
N ALA A 339 27.39 10.77 -3.58
CA ALA A 339 26.95 11.52 -2.42
C ALA A 339 25.97 10.72 -1.54
N THR A 340 25.07 9.95 -2.16
CA THR A 340 24.06 9.16 -1.44
C THR A 340 24.65 7.84 -0.91
N TYR A 341 25.44 7.15 -1.72
CA TYR A 341 26.03 5.83 -1.46
C TYR A 341 27.57 5.90 -1.49
N PRO A 342 28.19 6.52 -0.46
CA PRO A 342 29.65 6.62 -0.40
C PRO A 342 30.28 5.23 -0.32
N ASN A 343 31.32 4.99 -1.12
CA ASN A 343 32.00 3.70 -1.21
C ASN A 343 31.03 2.53 -1.53
N LEU A 344 30.11 2.71 -2.47
CA LEU A 344 29.12 1.70 -2.87
C LEU A 344 29.77 0.34 -3.17
N LEU A 345 30.90 0.31 -3.89
CA LEU A 345 31.64 -0.92 -4.23
C LEU A 345 32.09 -1.76 -3.02
N HIS A 346 32.19 -1.16 -1.83
CA HIS A 346 32.54 -1.87 -0.61
C HIS A 346 31.31 -2.25 0.24
N ASN A 347 30.15 -1.64 -0.05
CA ASN A 347 28.95 -1.74 0.79
C ASN A 347 27.71 -2.24 0.05
N TYR A 348 27.82 -2.61 -1.22
CA TYR A 348 26.68 -2.99 -2.07
C TYR A 348 25.93 -4.24 -1.55
N SER A 349 26.61 -5.14 -0.83
CA SER A 349 25.98 -6.30 -0.18
C SER A 349 25.52 -6.05 1.25
N ASN A 350 25.78 -4.85 1.81
CA ASN A 350 25.41 -4.52 3.18
C ASN A 350 23.98 -3.98 3.25
N GLY A 351 23.04 -4.84 3.66
CA GLY A 351 21.64 -4.49 3.82
C GLY A 351 21.40 -3.27 4.72
N ASP A 352 22.12 -3.17 5.84
CA ASP A 352 22.00 -2.04 6.79
C ASP A 352 22.45 -0.71 6.20
N PHE A 353 23.47 -0.75 5.34
CA PHE A 353 23.95 0.41 4.61
C PHE A 353 22.92 0.87 3.58
N LEU A 354 22.35 -0.07 2.82
CA LEU A 354 21.42 0.20 1.73
C LEU A 354 20.05 0.68 2.23
N GLN A 355 19.52 0.09 3.31
CA GLN A 355 18.18 0.43 3.80
C GLN A 355 18.04 1.89 4.25
N LYS A 356 19.14 2.53 4.66
CA LYS A 356 19.14 3.92 5.16
C LYS A 356 19.20 4.98 4.05
N ARG A 357 19.28 4.56 2.79
CA ARG A 357 19.57 5.43 1.64
C ARG A 357 18.57 5.23 0.51
N VAL A 358 18.24 6.32 -0.18
CA VAL A 358 17.37 6.29 -1.36
C VAL A 358 17.65 7.52 -2.22
N VAL A 359 17.64 7.34 -3.53
CA VAL A 359 17.63 8.46 -4.49
C VAL A 359 16.20 8.59 -5.02
N LEU A 360 15.66 9.81 -4.97
CA LEU A 360 14.34 10.13 -5.50
C LEU A 360 14.52 11.04 -6.73
N ALA A 361 13.75 10.76 -7.78
CA ALA A 361 13.70 11.61 -8.96
C ALA A 361 12.25 11.86 -9.38
N SER A 362 12.03 12.98 -10.08
CA SER A 362 10.70 13.44 -10.49
C SER A 362 10.09 12.61 -11.64
N THR A 363 10.92 11.94 -12.45
CA THR A 363 10.48 11.18 -13.63
C THR A 363 11.04 9.76 -13.61
N LYS A 364 10.26 8.82 -14.17
CA LYS A 364 10.68 7.41 -14.30
C LYS A 364 11.95 7.27 -15.15
N ASP A 365 12.10 8.08 -16.20
CA ASP A 365 13.29 7.99 -17.06
C ASP A 365 14.58 8.34 -16.33
N VAL A 366 14.55 9.31 -15.41
CA VAL A 366 15.72 9.64 -14.58
C VAL A 366 15.98 8.53 -13.55
N VAL A 367 14.92 7.97 -12.95
CA VAL A 367 15.04 6.80 -12.07
C VAL A 367 15.69 5.62 -12.79
N ASP A 368 15.23 5.31 -14.01
CA ASP A 368 15.77 4.21 -14.82
C ASP A 368 17.26 4.44 -15.11
N LYS A 369 17.68 5.65 -15.53
CA LYS A 369 19.09 5.98 -15.77
C LYS A 369 19.97 5.84 -14.53
N ILE A 370 19.48 6.26 -13.36
CA ILE A 370 20.21 6.12 -12.09
C ILE A 370 20.33 4.65 -11.72
N ASN A 371 19.26 3.87 -11.86
CA ASN A 371 19.27 2.44 -11.58
C ASN A 371 20.23 1.69 -12.52
N ASP A 372 20.24 2.01 -13.81
CA ASP A 372 21.15 1.43 -14.80
C ASP A 372 22.60 1.75 -14.45
N TYR A 373 22.89 3.01 -14.05
CA TYR A 373 24.22 3.42 -13.61
C TYR A 373 24.66 2.65 -12.35
N VAL A 374 23.81 2.58 -11.32
CA VAL A 374 24.10 1.83 -10.09
C VAL A 374 24.32 0.33 -10.39
N LEU A 375 23.49 -0.27 -11.24
CA LEU A 375 23.62 -1.67 -11.62
C LEU A 375 24.94 -1.91 -12.36
N SER A 376 25.40 -0.97 -13.18
CA SER A 376 26.68 -1.06 -13.88
C SER A 376 27.89 -1.09 -12.93
N LEU A 377 27.79 -0.44 -11.75
CA LEU A 377 28.82 -0.45 -10.71
C LEU A 377 28.84 -1.73 -9.89
N ILE A 378 27.70 -2.39 -9.69
CA ILE A 378 27.62 -3.62 -8.89
C ILE A 378 28.39 -4.74 -9.63
N PRO A 379 29.38 -5.38 -8.99
CA PRO A 379 30.09 -6.50 -9.59
C PRO A 379 29.18 -7.73 -9.71
N GLY A 380 29.46 -8.59 -10.69
CA GLY A 380 28.72 -9.84 -10.89
C GLY A 380 28.11 -9.96 -12.28
N GLU A 381 27.66 -11.17 -12.60
CA GLU A 381 27.06 -11.47 -13.89
C GLU A 381 25.63 -10.94 -13.98
N GLU A 382 25.34 -10.28 -15.09
CA GLU A 382 23.99 -9.81 -15.41
C GLU A 382 23.11 -10.97 -15.84
N LYS A 383 21.89 -11.00 -15.31
CA LYS A 383 20.85 -11.89 -15.81
C LYS A 383 19.68 -11.10 -16.34
N GLU A 384 19.32 -11.39 -17.58
CA GLU A 384 18.17 -10.82 -18.27
C GLU A 384 16.94 -11.72 -18.10
N TYR A 385 15.84 -11.13 -17.62
CA TYR A 385 14.52 -11.73 -17.62
C TYR A 385 13.62 -10.95 -18.58
N CYS A 386 13.10 -11.64 -19.58
CA CYS A 386 12.17 -11.06 -20.56
C CYS A 386 10.72 -11.40 -20.22
N SER A 387 9.81 -10.44 -20.35
CA SER A 387 8.37 -10.72 -20.28
C SER A 387 7.92 -11.57 -21.47
N ALA A 388 6.77 -12.24 -21.33
CA ALA A 388 6.14 -12.90 -22.47
C ALA A 388 5.78 -11.87 -23.55
N GLY A 389 6.23 -12.10 -24.79
CA GLY A 389 6.08 -11.20 -25.93
C GLY A 389 4.93 -11.58 -26.89
N SER A 390 3.96 -12.36 -26.43
CA SER A 390 2.84 -12.85 -27.24
C SER A 390 1.51 -12.58 -26.55
N VAL A 391 0.49 -12.24 -27.35
CA VAL A 391 -0.89 -12.16 -26.86
C VAL A 391 -1.44 -13.59 -26.69
N ASP A 392 -2.32 -13.79 -25.69
CA ASP A 392 -3.01 -15.07 -25.55
C ASP A 392 -3.96 -15.28 -26.74
N LYS A 393 -3.95 -16.47 -27.32
CA LYS A 393 -4.81 -16.83 -28.45
C LYS A 393 -6.29 -16.73 -28.08
N SER A 394 -6.65 -16.86 -26.81
CA SER A 394 -8.03 -16.63 -26.36
C SER A 394 -8.47 -15.18 -26.51
N ASP A 395 -7.56 -14.22 -26.34
CA ASP A 395 -7.85 -12.79 -26.44
C ASP A 395 -7.91 -12.33 -27.90
N GLU A 396 -7.13 -12.95 -28.80
CA GLU A 396 -7.23 -12.76 -30.26
C GLU A 396 -8.61 -13.17 -30.80
N LEU A 397 -9.22 -14.21 -30.21
CA LEU A 397 -10.56 -14.67 -30.58
C LEU A 397 -11.66 -13.70 -30.12
N LEU A 398 -11.44 -12.98 -29.01
CA LEU A 398 -12.38 -12.00 -28.46
C LEU A 398 -12.28 -10.64 -29.17
N SER A 399 -11.10 -10.26 -29.64
CA SER A 399 -10.92 -9.08 -30.47
C SER A 399 -9.81 -9.28 -31.51
N PRO A 400 -10.15 -9.35 -32.82
CA PRO A 400 -9.19 -9.54 -33.90
C PRO A 400 -8.09 -8.48 -33.96
N SER A 401 -8.29 -7.31 -33.34
CA SER A 401 -7.27 -6.25 -33.27
C SER A 401 -6.05 -6.66 -32.46
N PHE A 402 -6.17 -7.61 -31.53
CA PHE A 402 -5.04 -8.10 -30.76
C PHE A 402 -4.08 -8.97 -31.58
N GLY A 403 -4.58 -9.65 -32.63
CA GLY A 403 -3.74 -10.45 -33.55
C GLY A 403 -2.85 -9.61 -34.47
N VAL A 404 -3.01 -8.28 -34.47
CA VAL A 404 -2.19 -7.33 -35.25
C VAL A 404 -1.02 -6.77 -34.42
N LEU A 405 -1.00 -6.99 -33.09
CA LEU A 405 0.06 -6.50 -32.23
C LEU A 405 1.34 -7.31 -32.43
N THR A 406 2.39 -6.66 -32.92
CA THR A 406 3.70 -7.29 -33.07
C THR A 406 4.40 -7.46 -31.73
N ALA A 407 5.27 -8.47 -31.62
CA ALA A 407 6.12 -8.63 -30.44
C ALA A 407 7.00 -7.40 -30.18
N GLU A 408 7.47 -6.73 -31.24
CA GLU A 408 8.23 -5.48 -31.16
C GLU A 408 7.43 -4.36 -30.49
N PHE A 409 6.16 -4.19 -30.87
CA PHE A 409 5.27 -3.22 -30.24
C PHE A 409 5.04 -3.56 -28.77
N LEU A 410 4.74 -4.83 -28.44
CA LEU A 410 4.54 -5.27 -27.06
C LEU A 410 5.78 -5.05 -26.20
N ASN A 411 6.97 -5.35 -26.73
CA ASN A 411 8.24 -5.17 -26.04
C ASN A 411 8.60 -3.69 -25.83
N SER A 412 8.03 -2.78 -26.64
CA SER A 412 8.22 -1.33 -26.50
C SER A 412 7.34 -0.69 -25.43
N LEU A 413 6.31 -1.40 -24.92
CA LEU A 413 5.37 -0.85 -23.95
C LEU A 413 6.06 -0.59 -22.60
N LYS A 414 6.02 0.68 -22.18
CA LYS A 414 6.42 1.11 -20.84
C LYS A 414 5.18 1.51 -20.05
N THR A 415 4.73 0.63 -19.16
CA THR A 415 3.58 0.87 -18.29
C THR A 415 4.02 1.19 -16.86
N SER A 416 3.28 2.04 -16.15
CA SER A 416 3.47 2.26 -14.71
C SER A 416 2.98 1.05 -13.92
N GLY A 417 3.70 0.69 -12.86
CA GLY A 417 3.31 -0.42 -11.95
C GLY A 417 3.63 -1.84 -12.44
N ILE A 418 4.34 -2.00 -13.56
CA ILE A 418 4.82 -3.28 -14.08
C ILE A 418 6.29 -3.08 -14.52
N PRO A 419 7.19 -4.08 -14.36
CA PRO A 419 8.53 -4.02 -14.95
C PRO A 419 8.47 -3.81 -16.47
N ASN A 420 9.52 -3.21 -17.03
CA ASN A 420 9.69 -3.14 -18.49
C ASN A 420 9.89 -4.56 -19.05
N HIS A 421 9.74 -4.73 -20.38
CA HIS A 421 9.90 -6.04 -21.03
C HIS A 421 11.20 -6.76 -20.64
N LYS A 422 12.30 -6.01 -20.58
CA LYS A 422 13.60 -6.50 -20.13
C LYS A 422 13.87 -6.05 -18.70
N LEU A 423 14.11 -7.02 -17.82
CA LEU A 423 14.59 -6.79 -16.46
C LEU A 423 15.99 -7.39 -16.33
N ILE A 424 16.99 -6.53 -16.18
CA ILE A 424 18.39 -6.93 -15.97
C ILE A 424 18.70 -6.75 -14.48
N ILE A 425 19.20 -7.80 -13.84
CA ILE A 425 19.57 -7.78 -12.41
C ILE A 425 20.83 -8.61 -12.15
N LYS A 426 21.55 -8.27 -11.08
CA LYS A 426 22.72 -9.00 -10.57
C LYS A 426 22.44 -9.51 -9.14
N VAL A 427 23.24 -10.47 -8.68
CA VAL A 427 23.30 -10.81 -7.24
C VAL A 427 23.75 -9.56 -6.47
N ASP A 428 23.29 -9.42 -5.22
CA ASP A 428 23.49 -8.27 -4.33
C ASP A 428 22.84 -6.96 -4.81
N THR A 429 22.02 -7.00 -5.85
CA THR A 429 21.27 -5.83 -6.31
C THR A 429 20.05 -5.58 -5.43
N PRO A 430 19.84 -4.35 -4.92
CA PRO A 430 18.59 -3.97 -4.27
C PRO A 430 17.45 -3.92 -5.29
N ILE A 431 16.36 -4.61 -5.00
CA ILE A 431 15.14 -4.60 -5.82
C ILE A 431 13.93 -4.19 -5.01
N ILE A 432 12.89 -3.75 -5.71
CA ILE A 432 11.61 -3.37 -5.13
C ILE A 432 10.53 -4.25 -5.71
N LEU A 433 9.78 -4.94 -4.84
CA LEU A 433 8.65 -5.75 -5.26
C LEU A 433 7.53 -4.85 -5.79
N LEU A 434 6.91 -5.16 -6.93
CA LEU A 434 5.85 -4.30 -7.51
C LEU A 434 4.42 -4.82 -7.31
N ARG A 435 4.26 -5.98 -6.63
CA ARG A 435 2.98 -6.65 -6.41
C ARG A 435 2.87 -7.15 -4.98
N ASN A 436 1.64 -7.30 -4.50
CA ASN A 436 1.41 -7.98 -3.23
C ASN A 436 1.48 -9.49 -3.47
N LEU A 437 2.43 -10.16 -2.82
CA LEU A 437 2.59 -11.61 -2.86
C LEU A 437 2.10 -12.22 -1.55
N ASP A 438 2.67 -11.78 -0.43
CA ASP A 438 2.27 -12.17 0.91
C ASP A 438 2.36 -10.98 1.86
N GLN A 439 1.21 -10.46 2.29
CA GLN A 439 1.18 -9.31 3.19
C GLN A 439 1.47 -9.67 4.64
N ALA A 440 1.21 -10.92 5.05
CA ALA A 440 1.45 -11.37 6.42
C ALA A 440 2.95 -11.48 6.70
N ASP A 441 3.70 -11.96 5.71
CA ASP A 441 5.17 -12.14 5.79
C ASP A 441 5.95 -10.94 5.21
N GLY A 442 5.28 -9.82 4.98
CA GLY A 442 5.93 -8.57 4.57
C GLY A 442 6.36 -8.48 3.09
N LEU A 443 6.02 -9.46 2.25
CA LEU A 443 6.22 -9.46 0.79
C LEU A 443 5.10 -8.74 0.04
N CYS A 444 5.11 -7.41 0.13
CA CYS A 444 4.10 -6.54 -0.46
C CYS A 444 4.69 -5.58 -1.50
N ASN A 445 3.82 -4.95 -2.29
CA ASN A 445 4.25 -3.96 -3.28
C ASN A 445 5.04 -2.86 -2.57
N ARG A 446 6.31 -2.71 -2.95
CA ARG A 446 7.36 -1.81 -2.48
C ARG A 446 8.27 -2.31 -1.36
N THR A 447 8.11 -3.56 -0.93
CA THR A 447 9.13 -4.22 -0.10
C THR A 447 10.48 -4.19 -0.81
N ARG A 448 11.51 -3.71 -0.09
CA ARG A 448 12.88 -3.66 -0.56
C ARG A 448 13.59 -4.95 -0.21
N LEU A 449 14.15 -5.60 -1.22
CA LEU A 449 14.81 -6.88 -1.12
C LEU A 449 16.25 -6.75 -1.67
N ILE A 450 17.15 -7.61 -1.21
CA ILE A 450 18.46 -7.80 -1.83
C ILE A 450 18.48 -9.16 -2.53
N VAL A 451 18.89 -9.19 -3.80
CA VAL A 451 18.98 -10.45 -4.55
C VAL A 451 20.09 -11.31 -3.99
N THR A 452 19.78 -12.53 -3.55
CA THR A 452 20.78 -13.50 -3.06
C THR A 452 21.15 -14.52 -4.15
N ARG A 453 20.21 -14.85 -5.05
CA ARG A 453 20.44 -15.84 -6.10
C ARG A 453 19.52 -15.64 -7.32
N LEU A 454 20.05 -15.98 -8.49
CA LEU A 454 19.38 -15.82 -9.78
C LEU A 454 19.20 -17.17 -10.52
N GLY A 455 18.01 -17.76 -10.41
CA GLY A 455 17.60 -18.97 -11.15
C GLY A 455 17.08 -18.66 -12.56
N SER A 456 16.72 -19.67 -13.35
CA SER A 456 16.29 -19.48 -14.76
C SER A 456 14.99 -18.70 -14.91
N SER A 457 14.08 -18.84 -13.95
CA SER A 457 12.78 -18.15 -13.91
C SER A 457 12.38 -17.77 -12.49
N VAL A 458 13.35 -17.77 -11.57
CA VAL A 458 13.14 -17.55 -10.14
C VAL A 458 14.23 -16.62 -9.63
N VAL A 459 13.82 -15.61 -8.86
CA VAL A 459 14.72 -14.69 -8.15
C VAL A 459 14.59 -14.99 -6.67
N GLU A 460 15.69 -15.32 -6.02
CA GLU A 460 15.78 -15.46 -4.57
C GLU A 460 16.28 -14.13 -4.00
N ALA A 461 15.61 -13.62 -2.96
CA ALA A 461 15.96 -12.34 -2.37
C ALA A 461 15.58 -12.29 -0.88
N GLU A 462 16.34 -11.53 -0.10
CA GLU A 462 16.14 -11.34 1.34
C GLU A 462 15.52 -9.95 1.61
N ILE A 463 14.63 -9.86 2.59
CA ILE A 463 14.00 -8.59 2.99
C ILE A 463 15.03 -7.71 3.70
N ILE A 464 15.37 -6.58 3.08
CA ILE A 464 16.19 -5.55 3.72
C ILE A 464 15.30 -4.54 4.46
N THR A 465 14.14 -4.21 3.88
CA THR A 465 13.19 -3.31 4.50
C THR A 465 11.78 -3.57 3.98
N GLY A 466 10.90 -3.92 4.91
CA GLY A 466 9.50 -4.25 4.70
C GLY A 466 8.79 -4.29 6.06
N LEU A 467 7.51 -4.64 6.10
CA LEU A 467 6.83 -4.92 7.37
C LEU A 467 7.55 -6.05 8.11
N THR A 468 7.98 -5.77 9.33
CA THR A 468 7.98 -6.75 10.44
C THR A 468 6.83 -6.42 11.36
#